data_AF-A0A937XNI7-F1
#
_entry.id   AF-A0A937XNI7-F1
#
_cell.length_a   1.000
_cell.length_b   1.000
_cell.length_c   1.000
_cell.angle_alpha   90.00
_cell.angle_beta   90.00
_cell.angle_gamma   90.00
#
_symmetry.space_group_name_H-M   'P 1'
#
loop_
_entity.id
_entity.type
_entity.pdbx_description
1 polymer ?
#
loop_
_entity_poly.entity_id
_entity_poly.type
_entity_poly.pdbx_seq_one_letter_code
_entity_poly.pdbx_strand_id
1 'polypeptide(L)' 'MHNEPRHPDAGQAGGPQFREAFDRLKQIVLDGLRHGHFRCSISSGIGQGKKRELLIEAGKSHKFTIPEEELPR' A
#
# COMPACT_ATOMS: atom_id res chain seq x y z
N MET A 1 32.15 -2.94 -2.55
CA MET A 1 31.53 -1.65 -2.91
C MET A 1 30.18 -1.96 -3.54
N HIS A 2 29.11 -1.98 -2.75
CA HIS A 2 27.72 -1.90 -3.26
C HIS A 2 27.02 -0.95 -2.30
N ASN A 3 26.99 0.34 -2.65
CA ASN A 3 26.12 1.29 -1.95
C ASN A 3 24.70 1.02 -2.44
N GLU A 4 23.93 0.25 -1.67
CA GLU A 4 22.48 0.38 -1.71
C GLU A 4 22.14 1.85 -1.44
N PRO A 5 21.25 2.48 -2.22
CA PRO A 5 20.74 3.78 -1.84
C PRO A 5 19.94 3.58 -0.55
N ARG A 6 20.57 3.94 0.58
CA ARG A 6 19.86 4.19 1.83
C ARG A 6 18.86 5.29 1.52
N HIS A 7 17.62 4.96 1.20
CA HIS A 7 16.53 5.91 1.19
C HIS A 7 16.35 6.40 2.62
N PRO A 8 16.75 7.63 2.96
CA PRO A 8 16.46 8.21 4.25
C PRO A 8 15.14 8.97 4.08
N ASP A 9 14.02 8.27 4.03
CA ASP A 9 12.71 8.91 4.26
C ASP A 9 11.92 8.11 5.29
N ALA A 10 12.52 8.00 6.47
CA ALA A 10 11.77 7.84 7.70
C ALA A 10 11.26 9.23 8.11
N GLY A 11 10.29 9.80 7.38
CA GLY A 11 9.81 11.14 7.67
C GLY A 11 8.44 11.47 7.13
N GLN A 12 8.14 11.14 5.87
CA GLN A 12 6.82 11.33 5.31
C GLN A 12 5.93 10.15 5.65
N ALA A 13 5.40 10.21 6.86
CA ALA A 13 4.16 9.56 7.17
C ALA A 13 3.11 9.93 6.10
N GLY A 14 2.84 9.01 5.17
CA GLY A 14 1.68 9.15 4.30
C GLY A 14 0.42 9.38 5.15
N GLY A 15 -0.57 10.03 4.56
CA GLY A 15 -1.81 10.38 5.24
C GLY A 15 -2.61 9.15 5.70
N PRO A 16 -3.70 9.38 6.44
CA PRO A 16 -4.49 8.31 7.05
C PRO A 16 -4.95 7.24 6.06
N GLN A 17 -5.37 7.60 4.84
CA GLN A 17 -5.80 6.60 3.84
C GLN A 17 -4.62 5.79 3.29
N PHE A 18 -3.46 6.42 3.10
CA PHE A 18 -2.25 5.70 2.70
C PHE A 18 -1.82 4.69 3.77
N ARG A 19 -1.80 5.12 5.04
CA ARG A 19 -1.44 4.26 6.16
C ARG A 19 -2.39 3.09 6.30
N GLU A 20 -3.70 3.33 6.25
CA GLU A 20 -4.71 2.27 6.35
C GLU A 20 -4.55 1.24 5.22
N ALA A 21 -4.32 1.70 3.99
CA ALA A 21 -4.08 0.84 2.85
C ALA A 21 -2.81 -0.03 3.05
N PHE A 22 -1.72 0.57 3.52
CA PHE A 22 -0.46 -0.12 3.79
C PHE A 22 -0.56 -1.11 4.96
N ASP A 23 -1.23 -0.73 6.05
CA ASP A 23 -1.47 -1.60 7.19
C ASP A 23 -2.34 -2.79 6.77
N ARG A 24 -3.35 -2.57 5.91
CA ARG A 24 -4.17 -3.65 5.37
C ARG A 24 -3.35 -4.62 4.53
N LEU A 25 -2.49 -4.11 3.66
CA LEU A 25 -1.59 -4.93 2.85
C LEU A 25 -0.67 -5.77 3.75
N LYS A 26 -0.07 -5.14 4.78
CA LYS A 26 0.79 -5.81 5.75
C LYS A 26 0.06 -6.95 6.46
N GLN A 27 -1.17 -6.74 6.93
CA GLN A 27 -1.96 -7.80 7.57
C GLN A 27 -2.24 -8.96 6.60
N ILE A 28 -2.65 -8.67 5.37
CA ILE A 28 -2.93 -9.69 4.34
C ILE A 28 -1.69 -10.56 4.10
N VAL A 29 -0.52 -9.95 3.98
CA VAL A 29 0.74 -10.68 3.77
C VAL A 29 1.11 -11.51 5.00
N LEU A 30 1.02 -10.94 6.21
CA LEU A 30 1.36 -11.66 7.44
C LEU A 30 0.44 -12.86 7.68
N ASP A 31 -0.86 -12.69 7.48
CA ASP A 31 -1.84 -13.77 7.62
C ASP A 31 -1.59 -14.84 6.56
N GLY A 32 -1.35 -14.44 5.31
CA GLY A 32 -1.01 -15.34 4.22
C GLY A 32 0.25 -16.18 4.48
N LEU A 33 1.31 -15.55 5.00
CA LEU A 33 2.55 -16.23 5.39
C LEU A 33 2.33 -17.21 6.56
N ARG A 34 1.51 -16.84 7.55
CA ARG A 34 1.17 -17.74 8.67
C ARG A 34 0.39 -18.98 8.23
N HIS A 35 -0.48 -18.84 7.22
CA HIS A 35 -1.28 -19.95 6.69
C HIS A 35 -0.52 -20.82 5.66
N GLY A 36 0.66 -20.40 5.21
CA GLY A 36 1.54 -21.16 4.31
C GLY A 36 1.30 -20.94 2.82
N HIS A 37 0.17 -20.37 2.42
CA HIS A 37 -0.10 -19.95 1.05
C HIS A 37 -1.10 -18.80 1.02
N PHE A 38 -0.83 -17.79 0.19
CA PHE A 38 -1.80 -16.75 -0.14
C PHE A 38 -1.63 -16.26 -1.56
N ARG A 39 -2.72 -15.72 -2.11
CA ARG A 39 -2.72 -14.98 -3.37
C ARG A 39 -3.30 -13.61 -3.09
N CYS A 40 -2.54 -12.56 -3.43
CA CYS A 40 -3.04 -11.19 -3.47
C CYS A 40 -2.80 -10.58 -4.84
N SER A 41 -3.77 -9.80 -5.32
CA SER A 41 -3.62 -8.91 -6.48
C SER A 41 -3.67 -7.47 -5.98
N ILE A 42 -2.79 -6.62 -6.52
CA ILE A 42 -2.75 -5.19 -6.19
C ILE A 42 -2.82 -4.43 -7.50
N SER A 43 -3.80 -3.53 -7.59
CA SER A 43 -4.04 -2.69 -8.76
C SER A 43 -4.16 -1.25 -8.29
N SER A 44 -3.57 -0.31 -9.03
CA SER A 44 -3.75 1.11 -8.77
C SER A 44 -4.13 1.87 -10.03
N GLY A 45 -4.99 2.87 -9.87
CA GLY A 45 -5.40 3.79 -10.93
C GLY A 45 -5.37 5.23 -10.44
N ILE A 46 -5.34 6.18 -11.38
CA ILE A 46 -5.57 7.59 -11.07
C ILE A 46 -7.05 7.85 -11.30
N GLY A 47 -7.79 8.08 -10.22
CA GLY A 47 -9.19 8.47 -10.27
C GLY A 47 -9.37 9.95 -10.62
N GLN A 48 -10.62 10.41 -10.65
CA GLN A 48 -10.91 11.83 -10.83
C GLN A 48 -10.32 12.67 -9.69
N GLY A 49 -9.69 13.80 -10.04
CA GLY A 49 -9.09 14.72 -9.06
C GLY A 49 -7.73 14.26 -8.51
N LYS A 50 -6.92 13.55 -9.31
CA LYS A 50 -5.56 13.07 -8.97
C LYS A 50 -5.46 12.13 -7.75
N LYS A 51 -6.60 11.64 -7.25
CA LYS A 51 -6.62 10.63 -6.19
C LYS A 51 -6.11 9.29 -6.74
N ARG A 52 -5.28 8.59 -5.98
CA ARG A 52 -4.86 7.22 -6.28
C ARG A 52 -5.89 6.27 -5.75
N GLU A 53 -6.56 5.57 -6.65
CA GLU A 53 -7.34 4.40 -6.26
C GLU A 53 -6.37 3.23 -6.11
N LEU A 54 -6.41 2.56 -4.96
CA LEU A 54 -5.67 1.34 -4.70
C LEU A 54 -6.68 0.23 -4.42
N LEU A 55 -6.62 -0.85 -5.17
CA LEU A 55 -7.43 -2.03 -5.00
C LEU A 55 -6.51 -3.18 -4.57
N ILE A 56 -6.83 -3.81 -3.44
CA ILE A 56 -6.15 -4.99 -2.91
C ILE A 56 -7.15 -6.14 -2.89
N GLU A 57 -6.85 -7.22 -3.61
CA GLU A 57 -7.72 -8.40 -3.71
C GLU A 57 -7.01 -9.61 -3.12
N ALA A 58 -7.47 -10.11 -1.97
CA ALA A 58 -6.89 -11.27 -1.30
C ALA A 58 -8.01 -12.12 -0.66
N GLY A 59 -8.84 -12.73 -1.51
CA GLY A 59 -10.08 -13.40 -1.10
C GLY A 59 -11.24 -12.43 -0.79
N LYS A 60 -10.94 -11.24 -0.28
CA LYS A 60 -11.83 -10.08 -0.22
C LYS A 60 -11.18 -8.90 -0.94
N SER A 61 -12.00 -8.08 -1.59
CA SER A 61 -11.54 -6.87 -2.28
C SER A 61 -11.64 -5.65 -1.35
N HIS A 62 -10.53 -4.94 -1.19
CA HIS A 62 -10.41 -3.72 -0.42
C HIS A 62 -10.03 -2.57 -1.35
N LYS A 63 -10.91 -1.58 -1.47
CA LYS A 63 -10.65 -0.38 -2.29
C LYS A 63 -10.36 0.81 -1.37
N PHE A 64 -9.25 1.48 -1.64
CA PHE A 64 -8.82 2.69 -0.97
C PHE A 64 -8.72 3.82 -1.99
N THR A 65 -9.08 5.03 -1.56
CA THR A 65 -8.92 6.25 -2.35
C THR A 65 -7.96 7.14 -1.58
N ILE A 66 -6.73 7.24 -2.05
CA ILE A 66 -5.64 7.97 -1.40
C ILE A 66 -5.49 9.32 -2.12
N PRO A 67 -5.70 10.45 -1.44
CA PRO A 67 -5.41 11.77 -2.01
C PRO A 67 -3.94 11.89 -2.39
N GLU A 68 -3.60 12.64 -3.44
CA GLU A 68 -2.20 12.88 -3.84
C GLU A 68 -1.36 13.49 -2.70
N GLU A 69 -2.03 14.29 -1.87
CA GLU A 69 -1.47 14.97 -0.68
C GLU A 69 -1.03 14.00 0.41
N GLU A 70 -1.63 12.81 0.45
CA GLU A 70 -1.38 11.79 1.46
C GLU A 70 -0.30 10.79 1.04
N LEU A 71 0.20 10.88 -0.20
CA LEU A 71 1.28 10.01 -0.64
C LEU A 71 2.61 10.51 -0.09
N PRO A 72 3.45 9.61 0.46
CA PRO A 72 4.83 9.97 0.79
C PRO A 72 5.60 10.34 -0.49
N ARG A 73 6.33 11.45 -0.47
CA ARG A 73 7.19 11.94 -1.58
C ARG A 73 8.65 11.59 -1.37
#